data_AF-A0A382D4Q8-F1
#
_entry.id   AF-A0A382D4Q8-F1
#
_cell.length_a   1.000
_cell.length_b   1.000
_cell.length_c   1.000
_cell.angle_alpha   90.00
_cell.angle_beta   90.00
_cell.angle_gamma   90.00
#
_symmetry.space_group_name_H-M   'P 1'
#
loop_
_entity.id
_entity.type
_entity.pdbx_description
1 polymer ?
#
loop_
_entity_poly.entity_id
_entity_poly.type
_entity_poly.pdbx_seq_one_letter_code
_entity_poly.pdbx_strand_id
1 'polypeptide(L)'
;MTKLKTTLLELHELEDIQLDTISEDGKRYYTDSTKTIKYPSVTTVTGLHSRKHIKLWRERVGEDEANKITSQATKRGTLFHQHIEDYLRREKEF
;
A
#
# COMPACT_ATOMS: atom_id res chain seq x y z
N MET A 1 -10.13 -1.15 -30.77
CA MET A 1 -9.17 -0.18 -30.19
C MET A 1 -9.84 0.51 -29.03
N THR A 2 -9.42 0.23 -27.80
CA THR A 2 -9.98 0.88 -26.61
C THR A 2 -9.60 2.36 -26.68
N LYS A 3 -10.57 3.25 -26.86
CA LYS A 3 -10.31 4.70 -26.74
C LYS A 3 -9.86 4.95 -25.31
N LEU A 4 -8.57 5.20 -25.11
CA LEU A 4 -8.07 5.71 -23.84
C LEU A 4 -8.81 7.03 -23.59
N LYS A 5 -9.51 7.15 -22.47
CA LYS A 5 -9.99 8.45 -22.01
C LYS A 5 -8.75 9.27 -21.67
N THR A 6 -8.34 10.14 -22.59
CA THR A 6 -7.21 11.05 -22.43
C THR A 6 -7.69 12.34 -21.76
N THR A 7 -8.41 12.23 -20.65
CA THR A 7 -8.59 13.37 -19.76
C THR A 7 -7.33 13.43 -18.91
N LEU A 8 -6.34 14.18 -19.37
CA LEU A 8 -5.11 14.42 -18.62
C LEU A 8 -5.46 15.31 -17.43
N LEU A 9 -4.93 14.95 -16.26
CA LEU A 9 -4.94 15.80 -15.09
C LEU A 9 -3.63 16.58 -15.06
N GLU A 10 -3.72 17.88 -14.84
CA GLU A 10 -2.59 18.72 -14.51
C GLU A 10 -2.09 18.40 -13.10
N LEU A 11 -0.80 18.66 -12.82
CA LEU A 11 -0.17 18.27 -11.55
C LEU A 11 -0.90 18.83 -10.32
N HIS A 12 -1.35 20.09 -10.39
CA HIS A 12 -2.07 20.78 -9.31
C HIS A 12 -3.47 20.17 -9.08
N GLU A 13 -4.10 19.56 -10.09
CA GLU A 13 -5.41 18.91 -9.94
C GLU A 13 -5.33 17.62 -9.11
N LEU A 14 -4.12 17.08 -8.89
CA LEU A 14 -3.91 15.92 -8.01
C LEU A 14 -4.06 16.26 -6.52
N GLU A 15 -4.01 17.54 -6.13
CA GLU A 15 -4.17 17.94 -4.72
C GLU A 15 -5.59 17.69 -4.23
N ASP A 16 -6.58 17.90 -5.10
CA ASP A 16 -7.99 17.82 -4.75
C ASP A 16 -8.64 16.48 -5.14
N ILE A 17 -7.89 15.57 -5.77
CA ILE A 17 -8.44 14.30 -6.25
C ILE A 17 -8.95 13.44 -5.09
N GLN A 18 -10.25 13.16 -5.08
CA GLN A 18 -10.87 12.28 -4.10
C GLN A 18 -10.97 10.87 -4.68
N LEU A 19 -10.24 9.94 -4.06
CA LEU A 19 -10.27 8.52 -4.42
C LEU A 19 -10.73 7.70 -3.23
N ASP A 20 -11.65 6.77 -3.50
CA ASP A 20 -12.04 5.76 -2.53
C ASP A 20 -10.98 4.68 -2.44
N THR A 21 -10.89 4.03 -1.28
CA THR A 21 -10.03 2.86 -1.06
C THR A 21 -10.87 1.59 -1.02
N ILE A 22 -10.48 0.59 -1.80
CA ILE A 22 -11.07 -0.75 -1.76
C ILE A 22 -9.98 -1.80 -1.48
N SER A 23 -10.35 -2.88 -0.79
CA SER A 23 -9.47 -4.01 -0.53
C SER A 23 -10.04 -5.27 -1.18
N GLU A 24 -9.28 -5.87 -2.10
CA GLU A 24 -9.65 -7.09 -2.81
C GLU A 24 -8.43 -8.02 -2.87
N ASP A 25 -8.60 -9.30 -2.57
CA ASP A 25 -7.54 -10.31 -2.55
C ASP A 25 -6.29 -9.91 -1.74
N GLY A 26 -6.50 -9.22 -0.62
CA GLY A 26 -5.41 -8.72 0.24
C GLY A 26 -4.59 -7.58 -0.37
N LYS A 27 -5.06 -6.97 -1.46
CA LYS A 27 -4.43 -5.80 -2.10
C LYS A 27 -5.32 -4.58 -1.96
N ARG A 28 -4.68 -3.44 -1.72
CA ARG A 28 -5.34 -2.14 -1.69
C ARG A 28 -5.34 -1.51 -3.08
N TYR A 29 -6.51 -1.07 -3.50
CA TYR A 29 -6.71 -0.27 -4.71
C TYR A 29 -7.34 1.08 -4.36
N TYR A 30 -6.99 2.08 -5.16
CA TYR A 30 -7.67 3.37 -5.19
C TYR A 30 -8.64 3.37 -6.37
N THR A 31 -9.82 3.95 -6.20
CA THR A 31 -10.85 3.95 -7.23
C THR A 31 -11.59 5.27 -7.25
N ASP A 32 -12.13 5.62 -8.43
CA ASP A 32 -12.98 6.79 -8.54
C ASP A 32 -14.31 6.59 -7.80
N SER A 33 -15.06 7.67 -7.55
CA SER A 33 -16.37 7.61 -6.89
C SER A 33 -17.37 6.68 -7.60
N THR A 34 -17.19 6.47 -8.91
CA THR A 34 -17.98 5.55 -9.73
C THR A 34 -17.50 4.09 -9.67
N LYS A 35 -16.43 3.80 -8.95
CA LYS A 35 -15.79 2.48 -8.79
C LYS A 35 -15.48 1.76 -10.10
N THR A 36 -15.27 2.53 -11.17
CA THR A 36 -15.17 1.99 -12.54
C THR A 36 -13.75 1.56 -12.86
N ILE A 37 -12.75 2.27 -12.33
CA ILE A 37 -11.33 1.97 -12.53
C ILE A 37 -10.65 1.72 -11.18
N LYS A 38 -9.83 0.67 -11.09
CA LYS A 38 -9.07 0.29 -9.90
C LYS A 38 -7.57 0.53 -10.14
N TYR A 39 -7.02 1.51 -9.45
CA TYR A 39 -5.60 1.84 -9.49
C TYR A 39 -4.85 1.09 -8.37
N PRO A 40 -3.75 0.40 -8.67
CA PRO A 40 -2.97 -0.28 -7.64
C PRO A 40 -2.29 0.75 -6.72
N SER A 41 -2.15 0.41 -5.43
CA SER A 41 -1.33 1.23 -4.53
C SER A 41 0.14 1.28 -4.97
N VAL A 42 0.86 2.33 -4.56
CA VAL A 42 2.31 2.45 -4.76
C VAL A 42 3.06 1.21 -4.25
N THR A 43 2.67 0.70 -3.08
CA THR A 43 3.24 -0.51 -2.48
C THR A 43 2.98 -1.75 -3.35
N THR A 44 1.80 -1.84 -3.98
CA THR A 44 1.47 -2.93 -4.92
C THR A 44 2.42 -2.94 -6.12
N VAL A 45 2.66 -1.77 -6.71
CA VAL A 45 3.53 -1.62 -7.90
C VAL A 45 4.99 -1.90 -7.54
N THR A 46 5.51 -1.25 -6.50
CA THR A 46 6.90 -1.42 -6.06
C THR A 46 7.20 -2.84 -5.59
N GLY A 47 6.23 -3.53 -4.97
CA GLY A 47 6.35 -4.93 -4.55
C GLY A 47 6.54 -5.93 -5.70
N LEU A 48 6.24 -5.55 -6.95
CA LEU A 48 6.51 -6.41 -8.12
C LEU A 48 8.02 -6.67 -8.30
N HIS A 49 8.85 -5.69 -7.98
CA HIS A 49 10.31 -5.79 -8.15
C HIS A 49 10.95 -6.73 -7.11
N SER A 50 10.41 -6.80 -5.89
CA SER A 50 10.98 -7.58 -4.79
C SER A 50 10.38 -8.99 -4.67
N ARG A 51 9.22 -9.26 -5.28
CA ARG A 51 8.47 -10.52 -5.14
C ARG A 51 9.33 -11.77 -5.34
N LYS A 52 10.14 -11.84 -6.40
CA LYS A 52 10.98 -13.01 -6.70
C LYS A 52 12.01 -13.25 -5.60
N HIS A 53 12.68 -12.19 -5.14
CA HIS A 53 13.70 -12.27 -4.10
C HIS A 53 13.10 -12.68 -2.76
N ILE A 54 11.93 -12.14 -2.41
CA ILE A 54 11.20 -12.51 -1.20
C ILE A 54 10.80 -14.00 -1.24
N LYS A 55 10.29 -14.50 -2.37
CA LYS A 55 9.95 -15.93 -2.54
C LYS A 55 11.15 -16.84 -2.28
N LEU A 56 12.28 -16.55 -2.92
CA LEU A 56 13.52 -17.33 -2.73
C LEU A 56 14.05 -17.25 -1.30
N TRP A 57 13.94 -16.08 -0.65
CA TRP A 57 14.30 -15.93 0.75
C TRP A 57 13.43 -16.79 1.66
N ARG A 58 12.11 -16.81 1.44
CA ARG A 58 11.17 -17.65 2.21
C ARG A 58 11.47 -19.14 2.05
N GLU A 59 11.71 -19.59 0.82
CA GLU A 59 12.12 -20.98 0.53
C GLU A 59 13.42 -21.34 1.26
N ARG A 60 14.37 -20.40 1.37
CA ARG A 60 15.65 -20.61 2.07
C ARG A 60 15.51 -20.70 3.59
N VAL A 61 14.68 -19.86 4.21
CA VAL A 61 14.56 -19.80 5.69
C VAL A 61 13.45 -20.70 6.24
N GLY A 62 12.54 -21.18 5.39
CA GLY A 62 11.36 -21.94 5.76
C GLY A 62 10.15 -21.03 6.02
N GLU A 63 8.96 -21.52 5.65
CA GLU A 63 7.72 -20.74 5.70
C GLU A 63 7.37 -20.28 7.13
N ASP A 64 7.54 -21.13 8.14
CA ASP A 64 7.22 -20.80 9.53
C ASP A 64 8.12 -19.69 10.09
N GLU A 65 9.43 -19.79 9.87
CA GLU A 65 10.38 -18.77 10.32
C GLU A 65 10.22 -17.48 9.52
N ALA A 66 9.96 -17.57 8.20
CA ALA A 66 9.64 -16.40 7.39
C ALA A 66 8.39 -15.68 7.88
N ASN A 67 7.34 -16.42 8.25
CA ASN A 67 6.10 -15.86 8.80
C ASN A 67 6.32 -15.19 10.15
N LYS A 68 7.11 -15.82 11.03
CA LYS A 68 7.49 -15.26 12.32
C LYS A 68 8.26 -13.95 12.16
N ILE A 69 9.31 -13.93 11.34
CA ILE A 69 10.12 -12.73 11.05
C ILE A 69 9.24 -11.62 10.45
N THR A 70 8.42 -11.97 9.45
CA THR A 70 7.53 -11.01 8.77
C THR A 70 6.53 -10.40 9.75
N SER A 71 5.88 -11.21 10.58
CA SER A 71 4.89 -10.75 11.56
C SER A 71 5.51 -9.81 12.59
N GLN A 72 6.69 -10.15 13.12
CA GLN A 72 7.41 -9.29 14.06
C GLN A 72 7.81 -7.95 13.43
N ALA A 73 8.34 -7.97 12.20
CA ALA A 73 8.72 -6.76 11.48
C ALA A 73 7.50 -5.86 11.21
N THR A 74 6.40 -6.43 10.72
CA THR A 74 5.15 -5.71 10.45
C THR A 74 4.60 -5.05 11.71
N LYS A 75 4.48 -5.81 12.82
CA LYS A 75 3.95 -5.28 14.08
C LYS A 75 4.79 -4.12 14.61
N ARG A 76 6.12 -4.24 14.56
CA ARG A 76 7.03 -3.16 14.98
C ARG A 76 6.86 -1.92 14.09
N GLY A 77 6.78 -2.11 12.77
CA GLY A 77 6.56 -1.00 11.83
C GLY A 77 5.25 -0.26 12.09
N THR A 78 4.15 -1.00 12.27
CA THR A 78 2.83 -0.40 12.58
C THR A 78 2.86 0.40 13.89
N LEU A 79 3.44 -0.17 14.96
CA LEU A 79 3.53 0.54 16.24
C LEU A 79 4.38 1.81 16.13
N PHE A 80 5.51 1.75 15.42
CA PHE A 80 6.37 2.90 15.23
C PHE A 80 5.66 4.03 14.46
N HIS A 81 5.01 3.71 13.34
CA HIS A 81 4.23 4.71 12.59
C HIS A 81 3.12 5.31 13.44
N GLN A 82 2.38 4.48 14.20
CA GLN A 82 1.33 4.97 15.09
C GLN A 82 1.88 5.95 16.13
N HIS A 83 3.00 5.65 16.77
CA HIS A 83 3.59 6.55 17.77
C HIS A 83 4.00 7.91 17.16
N ILE A 84 4.54 7.91 15.94
CA ILE A 84 4.86 9.15 15.24
C ILE A 84 3.59 9.92 14.90
N GLU A 85 2.56 9.26 14.36
CA GLU A 85 1.28 9.90 14.04
C GLU A 85 0.64 10.52 15.28
N ASP A 86 0.56 9.77 16.38
CA ASP A 86 0.03 10.21 17.67
C ASP A 86 0.75 11.49 18.14
N TYR A 87 2.09 11.52 18.03
CA TYR A 87 2.91 12.66 18.44
C TYR A 87 2.67 13.88 17.54
N LEU A 88 2.69 13.70 16.21
CA LEU A 88 2.50 14.79 15.26
C LEU A 88 1.10 15.41 15.33
N ARG A 89 0.08 14.58 15.56
CA ARG A 89 -1.32 15.02 15.68
C ARG A 89 -1.70 15.48 17.09
N ARG A 90 -0.80 15.29 18.08
CA ARG A 90 -1.05 15.56 19.50
C ARG A 90 -2.28 14.82 20.04
N GLU A 91 -2.46 13.58 19.59
CA GLU A 91 -3.59 12.72 20.00
C GLU A 91 -3.36 12.09 21.38
N LYS A 92 -2.13 12.13 21.89
CA LYS A 92 -1.75 11.63 23.22
C LYS A 92 -0.85 12.63 23.93
N GLU A 93 -0.90 12.62 25.25
CA GLU A 93 0.07 13.31 26.10
C GLU A 93 1.36 12.49 26.10
N PHE A 94 2.42 13.07 25.54
CA PHE A 94 3.79 12.53 25.51
C PHE A 94 4.69 13.38 26.39
#